data_AF-A0A9P5LD17-F1
#
_entry.id   AF-A0A9P5LD17-F1
#
_cell.length_a   1.000
_cell.length_b   1.000
_cell.length_c   1.000
_cell.angle_alpha   90.00
_cell.angle_beta   90.00
_cell.angle_gamma   90.00
#
_symmetry.space_group_name_H-M   'P 1'
#
loop_
_entity.id
_entity.type
_entity.pdbx_description
1 polymer ?
#
loop_
_entity_poly.entity_id
_entity_poly.type
_entity_poly.pdbx_seq_one_letter_code
_entity_poly.pdbx_strand_id
1 'polypeptide(L)'
;MDSPSLTTHLLSAFLPAELVDSIHTHLLHPHAPLQVLKRNAIVQVQRLFNAAYPILQPLFERLLNAMAENQGLVGVIASLLVLATILIVLNWIRRLLLWWTRLTLRIASWAFFVAVAAWVWDRGVFESARDVAVVGGKIVGYLAFLKDVWVDEYNRYEAQQGLAGASARGSGR
;
A
#
# COMPACT_ATOMS: atom_id res chain seq x y z
N MET A 1 -19.28 -35.28 22.18
CA MET A 1 -19.58 -34.27 23.22
C MET A 1 -18.68 -33.11 22.88
N ASP A 2 -19.17 -32.23 22.01
CA ASP A 2 -18.31 -31.38 21.19
C ASP A 2 -18.47 -29.95 21.68
N SER A 3 -17.42 -29.42 22.32
CA SER A 3 -17.38 -28.16 23.06
C SER A 3 -17.69 -26.95 22.17
N PRO A 4 -18.87 -26.29 22.29
CA PRO A 4 -19.26 -25.13 21.50
C PRO A 4 -19.18 -23.81 22.31
N SER A 5 -18.17 -23.65 23.16
CA SER A 5 -18.23 -22.62 24.22
C SER A 5 -17.25 -21.46 24.11
N LEU A 6 -16.06 -21.63 23.49
CA LEU A 6 -15.03 -20.58 23.56
C LEU A 6 -15.17 -19.50 22.48
N THR A 7 -15.46 -19.89 21.25
CA THR A 7 -15.71 -18.94 20.15
C THR A 7 -17.00 -18.15 20.38
N THR A 8 -18.04 -18.82 20.90
CA THR A 8 -19.35 -18.23 21.21
C THR A 8 -19.26 -17.18 22.33
N HIS A 9 -18.45 -17.43 23.37
CA HIS A 9 -18.23 -16.48 24.46
C HIS A 9 -17.42 -15.24 24.05
N LEU A 10 -16.46 -15.40 23.12
CA LEU A 10 -15.65 -14.28 22.65
C LEU A 10 -16.41 -13.40 21.66
N LEU A 11 -17.32 -13.96 20.87
CA LEU A 11 -18.22 -13.19 20.01
C LEU A 11 -19.25 -12.39 20.81
N SER A 12 -19.77 -12.93 21.92
CA SER A 12 -20.76 -12.22 22.75
C SER A 12 -20.16 -11.11 23.62
N ALA A 13 -18.87 -11.18 23.94
CA ALA A 13 -18.19 -10.17 24.75
C ALA A 13 -17.83 -8.88 23.97
N PHE A 14 -17.79 -8.93 22.64
CA PHE A 14 -17.27 -7.84 21.80
C PHE A 14 -18.24 -7.31 20.72
N LEU A 15 -19.42 -7.92 20.52
CA LEU A 15 -20.41 -7.45 19.55
C LEU A 15 -21.74 -7.06 20.25
N PRO A 16 -22.26 -5.83 20.01
CA PRO A 16 -23.58 -5.40 20.46
C PRO A 16 -24.69 -6.37 20.03
N ALA A 17 -25.64 -6.65 20.94
CA ALA A 17 -26.69 -7.65 20.79
C ALA A 17 -27.57 -7.50 19.52
N GLU A 18 -27.63 -6.30 18.92
CA GLU A 18 -28.39 -6.05 17.69
C GLU A 18 -27.75 -6.67 16.43
N LEU A 19 -26.44 -6.96 16.46
CA LEU A 19 -25.75 -7.61 15.33
C LEU A 19 -25.95 -9.12 15.33
N VAL A 20 -26.20 -9.75 16.48
CA VAL A 20 -26.36 -11.20 16.61
C VAL A 20 -27.60 -11.69 15.86
N ASP A 21 -28.70 -10.93 15.89
CA ASP A 21 -29.97 -11.33 15.26
C ASP A 21 -29.93 -11.23 13.72
N SER A 22 -29.22 -10.22 13.20
CA SER A 22 -28.98 -10.05 11.75
C SER A 22 -27.95 -11.06 11.21
N ILE A 23 -26.92 -11.39 12.00
CA ILE A 23 -25.92 -12.41 11.67
C ILE A 23 -26.57 -13.80 11.64
N HIS A 24 -27.44 -14.11 12.59
CA HIS A 24 -28.08 -15.43 12.64
C HIS A 24 -29.09 -15.63 11.51
N THR A 25 -29.81 -14.55 11.13
CA THR A 25 -30.81 -14.59 10.05
C THR A 25 -30.17 -14.63 8.65
N HIS A 26 -29.06 -13.92 8.41
CA HIS A 26 -28.47 -13.78 7.05
C HIS A 26 -27.08 -14.42 6.85
N LEU A 27 -26.34 -14.78 7.90
CA LEU A 27 -24.96 -15.31 7.76
C LEU A 27 -24.81 -16.82 8.04
N LEU A 28 -25.81 -17.46 8.66
CA LEU A 28 -25.78 -18.88 9.01
C LEU A 28 -26.77 -19.77 8.23
N HIS A 29 -27.31 -19.29 7.11
CA HIS A 29 -28.05 -20.17 6.19
C HIS A 29 -27.07 -20.97 5.30
N PRO A 30 -27.27 -22.30 5.11
CA PRO A 30 -26.47 -23.18 4.24
C PRO A 30 -26.33 -22.76 2.76
N HIS A 31 -26.97 -21.67 2.34
CA HIS A 31 -26.89 -21.07 1.01
C HIS A 31 -26.31 -19.64 1.01
N ALA A 32 -25.61 -19.25 2.08
CA ALA A 32 -24.99 -17.94 2.17
C ALA A 32 -24.01 -17.71 1.00
N PRO A 33 -24.07 -16.55 0.29
CA PRO A 33 -23.22 -16.25 -0.87
C PRO A 33 -21.71 -16.29 -0.53
N LEU A 34 -21.36 -16.04 0.73
CA LEU A 34 -20.00 -16.17 1.24
C LEU A 34 -19.50 -17.63 1.26
N GLN A 35 -20.37 -18.61 1.54
CA GLN A 35 -20.00 -20.02 1.45
C GLN A 35 -19.82 -20.47 -0.01
N VAL A 36 -20.65 -19.97 -0.93
CA VAL A 36 -20.48 -20.22 -2.37
C VAL A 36 -19.17 -19.63 -2.88
N LEU A 37 -18.82 -18.41 -2.45
CA LEU A 37 -17.54 -17.78 -2.79
C LEU A 37 -16.35 -18.57 -2.22
N LYS A 38 -16.41 -19.00 -0.95
CA LYS A 38 -15.38 -19.84 -0.33
C LYS A 38 -15.22 -21.17 -1.08
N ARG A 39 -16.33 -21.84 -1.40
CA ARG A 39 -16.31 -23.13 -2.11
C ARG A 39 -15.74 -22.96 -3.52
N ASN A 40 -16.13 -21.91 -4.22
CA ASN A 40 -15.61 -21.61 -5.56
C ASN A 40 -14.12 -21.20 -5.52
N ALA A 41 -13.70 -20.43 -4.52
CA ALA A 41 -12.29 -20.06 -4.33
C ALA A 41 -11.43 -21.30 -4.03
N ILE A 42 -11.88 -22.19 -3.13
CA ILE A 42 -11.16 -23.43 -2.81
C ILE A 42 -11.05 -24.32 -4.06
N VAL A 43 -12.15 -24.48 -4.82
CA VAL A 43 -12.14 -25.29 -6.05
C VAL A 43 -11.26 -24.66 -7.13
N GLN A 44 -11.22 -23.33 -7.26
CA GLN A 44 -10.32 -22.65 -8.20
C GLN A 44 -8.85 -22.81 -7.80
N VAL A 45 -8.53 -22.66 -6.52
CA VAL A 45 -7.17 -22.89 -6.01
C VAL A 45 -6.75 -24.33 -6.27
N GLN A 46 -7.61 -25.31 -5.99
CA GLN A 46 -7.32 -26.73 -6.25
C GLN A 46 -7.13 -27.04 -7.74
N ARG A 47 -7.95 -26.44 -8.63
CA ARG A 47 -7.80 -26.61 -10.08
C ARG A 47 -6.50 -25.99 -10.60
N LEU A 48 -6.14 -24.79 -10.13
CA LEU A 48 -4.88 -24.14 -10.47
C LEU A 48 -3.69 -24.94 -9.95
N PHE A 49 -3.80 -25.46 -8.73
CA PHE A 49 -2.76 -26.29 -8.12
C PHE A 49 -2.58 -27.60 -8.91
N ASN A 50 -3.66 -28.30 -9.24
CA ASN A 50 -3.60 -29.53 -10.03
C ASN A 50 -3.11 -29.30 -11.46
N ALA A 51 -3.42 -28.14 -12.06
CA ALA A 51 -2.91 -27.78 -13.39
C ALA A 51 -1.43 -27.39 -13.36
N ALA A 52 -0.95 -26.77 -12.28
CA ALA A 52 0.45 -26.38 -12.11
C ALA A 52 1.32 -27.54 -11.62
N TYR A 53 0.74 -28.50 -10.89
CA TYR A 53 1.44 -29.66 -10.33
C TYR A 53 2.32 -30.43 -11.33
N PRO A 54 1.85 -30.83 -12.53
CA PRO A 54 2.68 -31.57 -13.49
C PRO A 54 3.85 -30.74 -14.05
N ILE A 55 3.77 -29.41 -14.00
CA ILE A 55 4.85 -28.51 -14.45
C ILE A 55 5.88 -28.31 -13.33
N LEU A 56 5.41 -28.24 -12.08
CA LEU A 56 6.24 -28.02 -10.90
C LEU A 56 6.99 -29.29 -10.45
N GLN A 57 6.38 -30.47 -10.63
CA GLN A 57 6.97 -31.75 -10.24
C GLN A 57 8.39 -31.98 -10.82
N PRO A 58 8.62 -31.92 -12.16
CA PRO A 58 9.94 -32.19 -12.71
C PRO A 58 10.99 -31.15 -12.31
N LEU A 59 10.58 -29.91 -12.04
CA LEU A 59 11.48 -28.87 -11.53
C LEU A 59 11.90 -29.17 -10.09
N PHE A 60 10.97 -29.58 -9.23
CA PHE A 60 11.25 -29.96 -7.85
C PHE A 60 12.17 -31.18 -7.78
N GLU A 61 11.90 -32.21 -8.59
CA GLU A 61 12.75 -33.41 -8.64
C GLU A 61 14.17 -33.08 -9.11
N ARG A 62 14.33 -32.23 -10.15
CA ARG A 62 15.65 -31.77 -10.59
C ARG A 62 16.37 -30.96 -9.52
N LEU A 63 15.66 -30.11 -8.78
CA LEU A 63 16.23 -29.35 -7.67
C LEU A 63 16.70 -30.30 -6.56
N LEU A 64 15.85 -31.26 -6.17
CA LEU A 64 16.15 -32.22 -5.11
C LEU A 64 17.33 -33.11 -5.48
N ASN A 65 17.41 -33.57 -6.73
CA ASN A 65 18.54 -34.38 -7.19
C ASN A 65 19.84 -33.56 -7.21
N ALA A 66 19.80 -32.33 -7.73
CA ALA A 66 20.96 -31.42 -7.72
C ALA A 66 21.43 -31.04 -6.31
N MET A 67 20.49 -30.97 -5.35
CA MET A 67 20.78 -30.73 -3.93
C MET A 67 21.35 -31.99 -3.24
N ALA A 68 20.86 -33.18 -3.59
CA ALA A 68 21.35 -34.44 -3.04
C ALA A 68 22.78 -34.77 -3.51
N GLU A 69 23.13 -34.41 -4.74
CA GLU A 69 24.42 -34.73 -5.37
C GLU A 69 25.55 -33.79 -4.93
N ASN A 70 25.23 -32.58 -4.45
CA ASN A 70 26.22 -31.61 -3.96
C ASN A 70 25.76 -30.92 -2.67
N GLN A 71 26.26 -31.38 -1.52
CA GLN A 71 25.96 -30.78 -0.21
C GLN A 71 26.34 -29.29 -0.12
N GLY A 72 27.39 -28.86 -0.83
CA GLY A 72 27.78 -27.45 -0.91
C GLY A 72 26.81 -26.56 -1.68
N LEU A 73 26.08 -27.11 -2.67
CA LEU A 73 25.08 -26.39 -3.45
C LEU A 73 23.83 -26.07 -2.63
N VAL A 74 23.48 -26.92 -1.66
CA VAL A 74 22.33 -26.72 -0.78
C VAL A 74 22.46 -25.42 0.00
N GLY A 75 23.64 -25.14 0.57
CA GLY A 75 23.89 -23.91 1.31
C GLY A 75 23.77 -22.64 0.45
N VAL A 76 24.28 -22.69 -0.78
CA VAL A 76 24.19 -21.56 -1.73
C VAL A 76 22.75 -21.33 -2.19
N ILE A 77 22.04 -22.40 -2.56
CA ILE A 77 20.63 -22.32 -2.99
C ILE A 77 19.76 -21.83 -1.84
N ALA A 78 19.96 -22.33 -0.63
CA ALA A 78 19.22 -21.87 0.55
C ALA A 78 19.45 -20.38 0.82
N SER A 79 20.70 -19.92 0.76
CA SER A 79 21.05 -18.50 0.93
C SER A 79 20.42 -17.62 -0.15
N LEU A 80 20.49 -18.04 -1.43
CA LEU A 80 19.84 -17.35 -2.54
C LEU A 80 18.32 -17.31 -2.40
N LEU A 81 17.70 -18.38 -1.89
CA LEU A 81 16.26 -18.42 -1.62
C LEU A 81 15.86 -17.43 -0.55
N VAL A 82 16.63 -17.33 0.54
CA VAL A 82 16.40 -16.33 1.60
C VAL A 82 16.53 -14.92 1.03
N LEU A 83 17.59 -14.64 0.28
CA LEU A 83 17.80 -13.34 -0.35
C LEU A 83 16.67 -13.00 -1.34
N ALA A 84 16.32 -13.93 -2.22
CA ALA A 84 15.23 -13.78 -3.18
C ALA A 84 13.90 -13.53 -2.48
N THR A 85 13.62 -14.25 -1.38
CA THR A 85 12.43 -14.04 -0.55
C THR A 85 12.38 -12.61 -0.03
N ILE A 86 13.48 -12.11 0.55
CA ILE A 86 13.56 -10.72 1.04
C ILE A 86 13.28 -9.72 -0.08
N LEU A 87 13.90 -9.89 -1.25
CA LEU A 87 13.70 -9.01 -2.40
C LEU A 87 12.26 -9.04 -2.91
N ILE A 88 11.65 -10.23 -2.98
CA ILE A 88 10.25 -10.40 -3.36
C ILE A 88 9.35 -9.67 -2.38
N VAL A 89 9.55 -9.85 -1.07
CA VAL A 89 8.76 -9.17 -0.03
C VAL A 89 8.92 -7.65 -0.12
N LEU A 90 10.15 -7.15 -0.24
CA LEU A 90 10.41 -5.71 -0.40
C LEU A 90 9.74 -5.12 -1.64
N ASN A 91 9.79 -5.83 -2.76
CA ASN A 91 9.14 -5.41 -3.99
C ASN A 91 7.61 -5.43 -3.84
N TRP A 92 7.08 -6.44 -3.13
CA TRP A 92 5.66 -6.53 -2.82
C TRP A 92 5.19 -5.36 -1.95
N ILE A 93 5.94 -5.02 -0.91
CA ILE A 93 5.67 -3.86 -0.05
C ILE A 93 5.70 -2.59 -0.88
N ARG A 94 6.73 -2.38 -1.71
CA ARG A 94 6.81 -1.21 -2.60
C ARG A 94 5.59 -1.11 -3.50
N ARG A 95 5.19 -2.21 -4.14
CA ARG A 95 4.03 -2.25 -5.03
C ARG A 95 2.73 -2.00 -4.28
N LEU A 96 2.59 -2.57 -3.09
CA LEU A 96 1.43 -2.37 -2.22
C LEU A 96 1.32 -0.90 -1.79
N LEU A 97 2.43 -0.29 -1.37
CA LEU A 97 2.48 1.13 -1.00
C LEU A 97 2.11 2.01 -2.18
N LEU A 98 2.69 1.81 -3.37
CA LEU A 98 2.36 2.61 -4.56
C LEU A 98 0.91 2.44 -5.00
N TRP A 99 0.38 1.22 -4.89
CA TRP A 99 -1.02 0.95 -5.19
C TRP A 99 -1.93 1.64 -4.19
N TRP A 100 -1.63 1.53 -2.89
CA TRP A 100 -2.41 2.13 -1.81
C TRP A 100 -2.38 3.65 -1.87
N THR A 101 -1.21 4.27 -2.07
CA THR A 101 -1.09 5.72 -2.20
C THR A 101 -1.85 6.24 -3.41
N ARG A 102 -1.78 5.54 -4.55
CA ARG A 102 -2.57 5.89 -5.74
C ARG A 102 -4.07 5.77 -5.50
N LEU A 103 -4.50 4.72 -4.80
CA LEU A 103 -5.90 4.50 -4.45
C LEU A 103 -6.40 5.61 -3.51
N THR A 104 -5.67 5.89 -2.44
CA THR A 104 -5.97 6.96 -1.48
C THR A 104 -6.04 8.32 -2.15
N LEU A 105 -5.05 8.66 -2.99
CA LEU A 105 -5.08 9.91 -3.75
C LEU A 105 -6.31 9.99 -4.65
N ARG A 106 -6.66 8.90 -5.35
CA ARG A 106 -7.84 8.88 -6.20
C ARG A 106 -9.13 9.07 -5.40
N ILE A 107 -9.28 8.41 -4.26
CA ILE A 107 -10.44 8.58 -3.36
C ILE A 107 -10.49 10.02 -2.84
N ALA A 108 -9.36 10.57 -2.38
CA ALA A 108 -9.27 11.94 -1.91
C ALA A 108 -9.63 12.95 -3.01
N SER A 109 -9.17 12.72 -4.26
CA SER A 109 -9.55 13.55 -5.40
C SER A 109 -11.05 13.51 -5.66
N TRP A 110 -11.66 12.31 -5.67
CA TRP A 110 -13.11 12.19 -5.84
C TRP A 110 -13.88 12.85 -4.70
N ALA A 111 -13.46 12.66 -3.45
CA ALA A 111 -14.07 13.31 -2.29
C ALA A 111 -13.98 14.84 -2.40
N PHE A 112 -12.84 15.37 -2.85
CA PHE A 112 -12.66 16.79 -3.11
C PHE A 112 -13.62 17.31 -4.19
N PHE A 113 -13.72 16.63 -5.33
CA PHE A 113 -14.66 17.02 -6.39
C PHE A 113 -16.11 17.00 -5.93
N VAL A 114 -16.51 15.97 -5.17
CA VAL A 114 -17.86 15.86 -4.60
C VAL A 114 -18.11 16.99 -3.60
N ALA A 115 -17.15 17.29 -2.73
CA ALA A 115 -17.26 18.40 -1.78
C ALA A 115 -17.41 19.75 -2.49
N VAL A 116 -16.61 20.00 -3.53
CA VAL A 116 -16.71 21.21 -4.36
C VAL A 116 -18.06 21.27 -5.07
N ALA A 117 -18.52 20.17 -5.69
CA ALA A 117 -19.80 20.13 -6.37
C ALA A 117 -20.97 20.38 -5.41
N ALA A 118 -20.95 19.78 -4.22
CA ALA A 118 -21.95 20.00 -3.18
C ALA A 118 -21.94 21.45 -2.67
N TRP A 119 -20.76 22.03 -2.47
CA TRP A 119 -20.61 23.41 -2.03
C TRP A 119 -21.13 24.42 -3.06
N VAL A 120 -20.82 24.19 -4.35
CA VAL A 120 -21.33 25.00 -5.47
C VAL A 120 -22.84 24.86 -5.59
N TRP A 121 -23.39 23.67 -5.35
CA TRP A 121 -24.83 23.43 -5.37
C TRP A 121 -25.57 24.18 -4.26
N ASP A 122 -24.98 24.27 -3.07
CA ASP A 122 -25.60 24.90 -1.89
C ASP A 122 -25.48 26.44 -1.90
N ARG A 123 -24.36 27.00 -2.39
CA ARG A 123 -24.08 28.45 -2.33
C ARG A 123 -24.12 29.19 -3.67
N GLY A 124 -24.21 28.47 -4.79
CA GLY A 124 -24.11 29.05 -6.13
C GLY A 124 -22.66 29.38 -6.55
N VAL A 125 -22.43 29.43 -7.86
CA VAL A 125 -21.10 29.49 -8.49
C VAL A 125 -20.35 30.81 -8.19
N PHE A 126 -21.06 31.92 -8.03
CA PHE A 126 -20.47 33.27 -8.01
C PHE A 126 -19.85 33.65 -6.65
N GLU A 127 -20.51 33.36 -5.53
CA GLU A 127 -19.91 33.55 -4.19
C GLU A 127 -18.76 32.57 -3.96
N SER A 128 -18.91 31.36 -4.51
CA SER A 128 -17.93 30.29 -4.42
C SER A 128 -16.59 30.63 -5.08
N ALA A 129 -16.61 31.24 -6.27
CA ALA A 129 -15.39 31.62 -6.97
C ALA A 129 -14.61 32.73 -6.25
N ARG A 130 -15.31 33.68 -5.61
CA ARG A 130 -14.68 34.79 -4.88
C ARG A 130 -13.93 34.30 -3.65
N ASP A 131 -14.53 33.37 -2.91
CA ASP A 131 -13.91 32.85 -1.67
C ASP A 131 -12.67 32.01 -1.98
N VAL A 132 -12.72 31.21 -3.04
CA VAL A 132 -11.57 30.45 -3.55
C VAL A 132 -10.45 31.38 -4.01
N ALA A 133 -10.75 32.51 -4.67
CA ALA A 133 -9.73 33.46 -5.08
C ALA A 133 -9.02 34.12 -3.88
N VAL A 134 -9.76 34.46 -2.83
CA VAL A 134 -9.19 35.06 -1.60
C VAL A 134 -8.33 34.06 -0.84
N VAL A 135 -8.81 32.82 -0.67
CA VAL A 135 -8.06 31.76 0.01
C VAL A 135 -6.85 31.33 -0.81
N GLY A 136 -7.02 31.15 -2.13
CA GLY A 136 -5.95 30.82 -3.07
C GLY A 136 -4.84 31.87 -3.07
N GLY A 137 -5.20 33.16 -3.07
CA GLY A 137 -4.23 34.25 -2.97
C GLY A 137 -3.39 34.20 -1.70
N LYS A 138 -4.01 33.88 -0.55
CA LYS A 138 -3.28 33.71 0.72
C LYS A 138 -2.30 32.53 0.66
N ILE A 139 -2.74 31.39 0.13
CA ILE A 139 -1.92 30.18 0.03
C ILE A 139 -0.72 30.40 -0.90
N VAL A 140 -0.94 31.03 -2.06
CA VAL A 140 0.14 31.37 -3.01
C VAL A 140 1.13 32.36 -2.38
N GLY A 141 0.65 33.34 -1.60
CA GLY A 141 1.51 34.25 -0.85
C GLY A 141 2.43 33.54 0.15
N TYR A 142 1.91 32.58 0.91
CA TYR A 142 2.74 31.79 1.84
C TYR A 142 3.74 30.87 1.12
N LEU A 143 3.34 30.27 0.00
CA LEU A 143 4.23 29.44 -0.82
C LEU A 143 5.36 30.25 -1.45
N ALA A 144 5.08 31.48 -1.89
CA ALA A 144 6.09 32.40 -2.40
C ALA A 144 7.12 32.73 -1.31
N PHE A 145 6.66 33.09 -0.11
CA PHE A 145 7.56 33.35 1.02
C PHE A 145 8.46 32.15 1.35
N LEU A 146 7.89 30.94 1.40
CA LEU A 146 8.66 29.74 1.72
C LEU A 146 9.68 29.39 0.63
N LYS A 147 9.31 29.57 -0.64
CA LYS A 147 10.21 29.43 -1.79
C LYS A 147 11.37 30.43 -1.66
N ASP A 148 11.07 31.69 -1.36
CA ASP A 148 12.07 32.74 -1.29
C ASP A 148 13.10 32.46 -0.18
N VAL A 149 12.65 31.99 0.99
CA VAL A 149 13.55 31.54 2.07
C VAL A 149 14.47 30.39 1.62
N TRP A 150 13.94 29.42 0.88
CA TRP A 150 14.72 28.27 0.43
C TRP A 150 15.74 28.64 -0.65
N VAL A 151 15.36 29.52 -1.57
CA VAL A 151 16.25 30.05 -2.62
C VAL A 151 17.35 30.91 -2.00
N ASP A 152 17.02 31.73 -1.01
CA ASP A 152 18.01 32.55 -0.30
C ASP A 152 19.07 31.68 0.41
N GLU A 153 18.63 30.62 1.09
CA GLU A 153 19.55 29.70 1.76
C GLU A 153 20.39 28.88 0.76
N TYR A 154 19.81 28.45 -0.36
CA TYR A 154 20.55 27.79 -1.44
C TYR A 154 21.64 28.70 -2.02
N ASN A 155 21.29 29.94 -2.36
CA ASN A 155 22.24 30.94 -2.87
C ASN A 155 23.35 31.23 -1.85
N ARG A 156 23.01 31.23 -0.56
CA ARG A 156 23.96 31.41 0.53
C ARG A 156 24.99 30.28 0.61
N TYR A 157 24.57 29.03 0.39
CA TYR A 157 25.50 27.89 0.32
C TYR A 157 26.38 27.93 -0.94
N GLU A 158 25.82 28.26 -2.11
CA GLU A 158 26.60 28.42 -3.34
C GLU A 158 27.61 29.56 -3.23
N ALA A 159 27.24 30.70 -2.64
CA ALA A 159 28.15 31.81 -2.40
C ALA A 159 29.31 31.42 -1.47
N GLN A 160 29.05 30.64 -0.41
CA GLN A 160 30.09 30.14 0.50
C GLN A 160 31.04 29.15 -0.18
N GLN A 161 30.51 28.26 -1.02
CA GLN A 161 31.33 27.30 -1.79
C GLN A 161 32.14 28.00 -2.89
N GLY A 162 31.56 29.00 -3.56
CA GLY A 162 32.25 29.82 -4.57
C GLY A 162 33.38 30.67 -3.98
N LEU A 163 33.19 31.23 -2.78
CA LEU A 163 34.22 31.97 -2.04
C LEU A 163 35.35 31.06 -1.54
N ALA A 164 35.03 29.84 -1.09
CA ALA A 164 36.02 28.83 -0.70
C ALA A 164 36.83 28.31 -1.91
N GLY A 165 36.21 28.17 -3.08
CA GLY A 165 36.89 27.82 -4.33
C GLY A 165 37.78 28.95 -4.89
N ALA A 166 37.39 30.21 -4.69
CA ALA A 166 38.16 31.38 -5.13
C ALA A 166 39.40 31.64 -4.23
N SER A 167 39.28 31.44 -2.92
CA SER A 167 40.41 31.62 -1.98
C SER A 167 41.49 30.54 -2.15
N ALA A 168 41.10 29.29 -2.44
CA ALA A 168 42.02 28.20 -2.75
C ALA A 168 42.85 28.43 -4.03
N ARG A 169 42.33 29.21 -4.99
CA ARG A 169 43.01 29.51 -6.26
C ARG A 169 43.99 30.69 -6.18
N GLY A 170 43.89 31.53 -5.15
CA GLY A 170 44.76 32.69 -4.93
C GLY A 170 46.02 32.40 -4.10
N SER A 171 46.03 31.32 -3.32
CA SER A 171 47.14 30.96 -2.41
C SER A 171 48.31 30.21 -3.07
N GLY A 172 48.25 29.96 -4.39
CA GLY A 172 49.22 29.13 -5.13
C GLY A 172 50.12 29.91 -6.09
N ARG A 173 50.28 31.22 -5.92
CA ARG A 173 51.13 32.08 -6.75
C ARG A 173 52.17 32.81 -5.93
#